data_AF-A0AAW2JAL9-F1
#
_entry.id   AF-A0AAW2JAL9-F1
#
_cell.length_a   1.000
_cell.length_b   1.000
_cell.length_c   1.000
_cell.angle_alpha   90.00
_cell.angle_beta   90.00
_cell.angle_gamma   90.00
#
_symmetry.space_group_name_H-M   'P 1'
#
loop_
_entity.id
_entity.type
_entity.pdbx_description
1 polymer ?
#
loop_
_entity_poly.entity_id
_entity_poly.type
_entity_poly.pdbx_seq_one_letter_code
_entity_poly.pdbx_strand_id
1 'polypeptide(L)'
;MSIWECCELLNDVIDESDPDLDEPQIEHLLQTAEAIRQDYPNEDWLHLTALIHDLGKVLHHPKFGELPQWVVVGDTFLVGCAFDESIIHHKYFKENPDHNNPAYNTKFGVYKEGCGLDNVLMSWGHDDYMYLVAKENK
;
A
#
# COMPACT_ATOMS: atom_id res chain seq x y z
N MET A 1 -6.25 -19.89 0.12
CA MET A 1 -6.70 -19.13 1.29
C MET A 1 -7.89 -18.31 0.85
N SER A 2 -8.99 -18.34 1.59
CA SER A 2 -10.14 -17.49 1.35
C SER A 2 -9.84 -16.04 1.80
N ILE A 3 -10.68 -15.10 1.36
CA ILE A 3 -10.59 -13.69 1.80
C ILE A 3 -10.69 -13.61 3.33
N TRP A 4 -11.63 -14.33 3.93
CA TRP A 4 -11.82 -14.30 5.39
C TRP A 4 -10.63 -14.88 6.16
N GLU A 5 -10.07 -16.00 5.70
CA GLU A 5 -8.83 -16.56 6.28
C GLU A 5 -7.67 -15.54 6.19
N CYS A 6 -7.62 -14.72 5.14
CA CYS A 6 -6.63 -13.66 5.00
C CYS A 6 -6.86 -12.52 6.00
N CYS A 7 -8.12 -12.10 6.20
CA CYS A 7 -8.49 -11.14 7.25
C CYS A 7 -8.06 -11.63 8.64
N GLU A 8 -8.29 -12.92 8.95
CA GLU A 8 -7.91 -13.50 10.26
C GLU A 8 -6.40 -13.46 10.54
N LEU A 9 -5.56 -13.54 9.50
CA LEU A 9 -4.11 -13.39 9.68
C LEU A 9 -3.70 -11.96 10.05
N LEU A 10 -4.52 -10.97 9.71
CA LEU A 10 -4.29 -9.57 10.04
C LEU A 10 -4.76 -9.20 11.45
N ASN A 11 -5.26 -10.16 12.23
CA ASN A 11 -5.53 -9.98 13.65
C ASN A 11 -4.24 -9.81 14.48
N ASP A 12 -3.10 -10.27 13.97
CA ASP A 12 -1.80 -10.19 14.64
C ASP A 12 -0.89 -9.09 14.04
N VAL A 13 -1.46 -8.18 13.23
CA VAL A 13 -0.74 -7.10 12.54
C VAL A 13 -1.26 -5.75 13.02
N ILE A 14 -0.36 -4.90 13.50
CA ILE A 14 -0.61 -3.48 13.80
C ILE A 14 0.29 -2.67 12.86
N ASP A 15 -0.29 -1.65 12.21
CA ASP A 15 0.41 -0.80 11.25
C ASP A 15 1.24 0.26 11.98
N GLU A 16 2.57 0.14 11.94
CA GLU A 16 3.49 1.09 12.58
C GLU A 16 3.57 2.45 11.87
N SER A 17 3.03 2.56 10.66
CA SER A 17 3.01 3.79 9.89
C SER A 17 1.76 4.62 10.11
N ASP A 18 0.68 4.01 10.64
CA ASP A 18 -0.57 4.67 10.93
C ASP A 18 -0.46 5.48 12.24
N PRO A 19 -0.61 6.82 12.22
CA PRO A 19 -0.55 7.63 13.43
C PRO A 19 -1.86 7.64 14.23
N ASP A 20 -2.95 7.10 13.66
CA ASP A 20 -4.31 7.22 14.18
C ASP A 20 -4.81 5.92 14.83
N LEU A 21 -4.29 4.76 14.40
CA LEU A 21 -4.75 3.43 14.82
C LEU A 21 -3.66 2.63 15.54
N ASP A 22 -4.04 2.00 16.65
CA ASP A 22 -3.21 1.03 17.39
C ASP A 22 -3.89 -0.36 17.44
N GLU A 23 -5.04 -0.51 16.77
CA GLU A 23 -5.83 -1.74 16.72
C GLU A 23 -5.30 -2.75 15.68
N PRO A 24 -5.62 -4.04 15.85
CA PRO A 24 -5.41 -5.04 14.81
C PRO A 24 -6.00 -4.63 13.46
N GLN A 25 -5.24 -4.87 12.40
CA GLN A 25 -5.59 -4.47 11.05
C GLN A 25 -6.95 -5.06 10.57
N ILE A 26 -7.36 -6.23 11.08
CA ILE A 26 -8.70 -6.79 10.79
C ILE A 26 -9.85 -5.85 11.21
N GLU A 27 -9.70 -5.10 12.30
CA GLU A 27 -10.72 -4.16 12.77
C GLU A 27 -10.90 -3.02 11.77
N HIS A 28 -9.80 -2.45 11.27
CA HIS A 28 -9.81 -1.41 10.23
C HIS A 28 -10.51 -1.88 8.95
N LEU A 29 -10.26 -3.12 8.50
CA LEU A 29 -10.92 -3.67 7.31
C LEU A 29 -12.45 -3.68 7.47
N LEU A 30 -12.93 -4.13 8.64
CA LEU A 30 -14.35 -4.21 8.94
C LEU A 30 -14.97 -2.81 9.11
N GLN A 31 -14.27 -1.90 9.78
CA GLN A 31 -14.72 -0.51 9.96
C GLN A 31 -14.86 0.20 8.60
N THR A 32 -13.86 0.08 7.73
CA THR A 32 -13.87 0.68 6.40
C THR A 32 -15.00 0.11 5.55
N ALA A 33 -15.17 -1.21 5.54
CA ALA A 33 -16.24 -1.88 4.80
C ALA A 33 -17.63 -1.47 5.31
N GLU A 34 -17.84 -1.41 6.63
CA GLU A 34 -19.13 -1.04 7.20
C GLU A 34 -19.47 0.44 7.02
N ALA A 35 -18.49 1.35 7.10
CA ALA A 35 -18.70 2.76 6.79
C ALA A 35 -19.13 2.95 5.33
N ILE A 36 -18.41 2.32 4.40
CA ILE A 36 -18.73 2.34 2.97
C ILE A 36 -20.09 1.69 2.68
N ARG A 37 -20.45 0.61 3.39
CA ARG A 37 -21.78 0.00 3.29
C ARG A 37 -22.90 0.93 3.73
N GLN A 38 -22.67 1.74 4.76
CA GLN A 38 -23.65 2.72 5.23
C GLN A 38 -23.83 3.89 4.27
N ASP A 39 -22.73 4.41 3.73
CA ASP A 39 -22.76 5.57 2.82
C ASP A 39 -23.20 5.19 1.40
N TYR A 40 -22.86 3.99 0.93
CA TYR A 40 -23.12 3.51 -0.43
C TYR A 40 -23.86 2.16 -0.44
N PRO A 41 -25.07 2.07 0.11
CA PRO A 41 -25.74 0.78 0.40
C PRO A 41 -26.04 -0.10 -0.83
N ASN A 42 -26.02 0.48 -2.04
CA ASN A 42 -26.29 -0.25 -3.29
C ASN A 42 -25.03 -0.61 -4.08
N GLU A 43 -23.83 -0.25 -3.60
CA GLU A 43 -22.55 -0.51 -4.27
C GLU A 43 -21.78 -1.64 -3.58
N ASP A 44 -22.31 -2.87 -3.67
CA ASP A 44 -21.77 -4.05 -3.00
C ASP A 44 -20.29 -4.32 -3.31
N TRP A 45 -19.87 -4.11 -4.56
CA TRP A 45 -18.49 -4.21 -4.99
C TRP A 45 -17.57 -3.23 -4.24
N LEU A 46 -18.08 -2.06 -3.85
CA LEU A 46 -17.31 -1.05 -3.13
C LEU A 46 -17.16 -1.45 -1.66
N HIS A 47 -18.16 -2.12 -1.08
CA HIS A 47 -18.06 -2.69 0.28
C HIS A 47 -16.96 -3.75 0.30
N LEU A 48 -16.92 -4.62 -0.71
CA LEU A 48 -15.88 -5.63 -0.84
C LEU A 48 -14.51 -4.99 -1.09
N THR A 49 -14.43 -3.97 -1.96
CA THR A 49 -13.18 -3.24 -2.21
C THR A 49 -12.61 -2.67 -0.91
N ALA A 50 -13.46 -2.07 -0.08
CA ALA A 50 -13.11 -1.58 1.24
C ALA A 50 -12.67 -2.69 2.21
N LEU A 51 -13.29 -3.88 2.16
CA LEU A 51 -12.86 -5.00 3.01
C LEU A 51 -11.48 -5.54 2.61
N ILE A 52 -11.14 -5.51 1.32
CA ILE A 52 -9.93 -6.17 0.82
C ILE A 52 -8.72 -5.26 0.62
N HIS A 53 -8.89 -3.93 0.70
CA HIS A 53 -7.87 -2.96 0.29
C HIS A 53 -6.50 -3.20 0.96
N ASP A 54 -6.51 -3.42 2.28
CA ASP A 54 -5.29 -3.61 3.08
C ASP A 54 -4.88 -5.08 3.25
N LEU A 55 -5.50 -6.03 2.54
CA LEU A 55 -5.12 -7.44 2.66
C LEU A 55 -3.68 -7.72 2.25
N GLY A 56 -3.05 -6.83 1.47
CA GLY A 56 -1.63 -6.95 1.16
C GLY A 56 -0.70 -6.83 2.37
N LYS A 57 -1.18 -6.32 3.50
CA LYS A 57 -0.41 -6.25 4.75
C LYS A 57 -0.02 -7.64 5.30
N VAL A 58 -0.61 -8.72 4.78
CA VAL A 58 -0.20 -10.10 5.11
C VAL A 58 1.25 -10.39 4.74
N LEU A 59 1.89 -9.59 3.89
CA LEU A 59 3.33 -9.69 3.62
C LEU A 59 4.19 -9.58 4.88
N HIS A 60 3.73 -8.87 5.91
CA HIS A 60 4.38 -8.79 7.22
C HIS A 60 4.22 -10.07 8.06
N HIS A 61 3.20 -10.88 7.79
CA HIS A 61 2.89 -12.06 8.60
C HIS A 61 3.90 -13.21 8.36
N PRO A 62 4.31 -13.99 9.38
CA PRO A 62 5.32 -15.07 9.25
C PRO A 62 4.98 -16.19 8.25
N LYS A 63 3.68 -16.40 7.96
CA LYS A 63 3.22 -17.36 6.95
C LYS A 63 3.51 -16.92 5.50
N PHE A 64 3.90 -15.66 5.30
CA PHE A 64 4.23 -15.11 3.99
C PHE A 64 5.73 -14.85 3.91
N GLY A 65 6.15 -13.59 4.01
CA GLY A 65 7.55 -13.19 3.89
C GLY A 65 8.19 -12.68 5.17
N GLU A 66 7.39 -12.41 6.21
CA GLU A 66 7.83 -11.68 7.40
C GLU A 66 8.57 -10.39 7.00
N LEU A 67 8.05 -9.70 5.98
CA LEU A 67 8.71 -8.50 5.46
C LEU A 67 8.66 -7.39 6.51
N PRO A 68 9.72 -6.57 6.64
CA PRO A 68 9.69 -5.43 7.55
C PRO A 68 8.58 -4.45 7.12
N GLN A 69 7.95 -3.79 8.09
CA GLN A 69 6.77 -2.95 7.84
C GLN A 69 6.99 -1.87 6.77
N TRP A 70 8.18 -1.25 6.71
CA TRP A 70 8.49 -0.22 5.69
C TRP A 70 8.49 -0.73 4.23
N VAL A 71 8.44 -2.05 3.99
CA VAL A 71 8.30 -2.67 2.65
C VAL A 71 6.83 -3.05 2.37
N VAL A 72 5.92 -2.84 3.33
CA VAL A 72 4.54 -3.34 3.33
C VAL A 72 3.53 -2.21 3.48
N VAL A 73 3.68 -1.36 4.49
CA VAL A 73 2.71 -0.33 4.89
C VAL A 73 3.20 1.09 4.58
N GLY A 74 2.32 2.06 4.80
CA GLY A 74 2.61 3.49 4.69
C GLY A 74 2.35 4.09 3.32
N ASP A 75 2.48 5.41 3.26
CA ASP A 75 2.32 6.19 2.04
C ASP A 75 3.24 5.72 0.93
N THR A 76 2.69 5.59 -0.28
CA THR A 76 3.46 5.21 -1.47
C THR A 76 3.98 6.43 -2.23
N PHE A 77 5.10 6.26 -2.91
CA PHE A 77 5.72 7.30 -3.74
C PHE A 77 6.36 6.69 -4.99
N LEU A 78 6.56 7.50 -6.03
CA LEU A 78 7.23 7.04 -7.25
C LEU A 78 8.72 6.82 -6.99
N VAL A 79 9.25 5.67 -7.42
CA VAL A 79 10.69 5.40 -7.47
C VAL A 79 11.24 5.68 -8.87
N GLY A 80 12.55 5.82 -9.03
CA GLY A 80 13.15 6.06 -10.36
C GLY A 80 12.97 7.49 -10.91
N CYS A 81 12.46 8.42 -10.10
CA CYS A 81 12.47 9.87 -10.33
C CYS A 81 12.83 10.62 -9.04
N ALA A 82 12.96 11.94 -9.11
CA ALA A 82 13.25 12.75 -7.94
C ALA A 82 12.09 12.64 -6.94
N PHE A 83 12.42 12.43 -5.66
CA PHE A 83 11.44 12.42 -4.57
C PHE A 83 10.80 13.80 -4.45
N ASP A 84 9.47 13.87 -4.37
CA ASP A 84 8.74 15.12 -4.18
C ASP A 84 8.82 15.57 -2.71
N GLU A 85 8.89 16.88 -2.46
CA GLU A 85 8.95 17.46 -1.12
C GLU A 85 7.66 17.21 -0.31
N SER A 86 6.54 16.87 -0.97
CA SER A 86 5.28 16.52 -0.31
C SER A 86 5.31 15.16 0.39
N ILE A 87 6.26 14.28 0.08
CA ILE A 87 6.34 12.95 0.70
C ILE A 87 6.63 13.10 2.19
N ILE A 88 5.86 12.41 3.03
CA ILE A 88 6.02 12.47 4.48
C ILE A 88 7.46 12.15 4.88
N HIS A 89 8.03 12.99 5.74
CA HIS A 89 9.41 12.90 6.18
C HIS A 89 10.47 12.91 5.06
N HIS A 90 10.22 13.66 3.98
CA HIS A 90 11.11 13.82 2.81
C HIS A 90 12.62 13.93 3.13
N LYS A 91 12.99 14.58 4.25
CA LYS A 91 14.38 14.74 4.72
C LYS A 91 15.19 13.43 4.75
N TYR A 92 14.57 12.27 4.96
CA TYR A 92 15.27 10.98 5.03
C TYR A 92 15.72 10.44 3.66
N PHE A 93 15.14 10.92 2.55
CA PHE A 93 15.55 10.49 1.21
C PHE A 93 16.98 10.90 0.85
N LYS A 94 17.60 11.83 1.56
CA LYS A 94 19.01 12.20 1.35
C LYS A 94 19.97 11.01 1.47
N GLU A 95 19.58 10.00 2.23
CA GLU A 95 20.36 8.77 2.45
C GLU A 95 20.02 7.68 1.43
N ASN A 96 18.95 7.84 0.65
CA ASN A 96 18.59 6.89 -0.40
C ASN A 96 19.60 7.01 -1.56
N PRO A 97 20.19 5.90 -2.05
CA PRO A 97 21.16 5.94 -3.15
C PRO A 97 20.62 6.59 -4.43
N ASP A 98 19.31 6.51 -4.67
CA ASP A 98 18.68 7.09 -5.85
C ASP A 98 18.59 8.62 -5.79
N HIS A 99 18.70 9.23 -4.61
CA HIS A 99 18.68 10.69 -4.43
C HIS A 99 19.81 11.39 -5.19
N ASN A 100 20.99 10.76 -5.23
CA ASN A 100 22.17 11.30 -5.92
C ASN A 100 22.43 10.61 -7.27
N ASN A 101 21.56 9.68 -7.69
CA ASN A 101 21.73 8.96 -8.94
C ASN A 101 21.27 9.83 -10.12
N PRO A 102 22.15 10.19 -11.08
CA PRO A 102 21.79 11.06 -12.21
C PRO A 102 20.71 10.45 -13.13
N ALA A 103 20.48 9.13 -13.07
CA ALA A 103 19.39 8.50 -13.80
C ALA A 103 18.01 8.79 -13.19
N TYR A 104 17.94 9.06 -11.88
CA TYR A 104 16.70 9.15 -11.12
C TYR A 104 16.47 10.51 -10.48
N ASN A 105 17.51 11.28 -10.17
CA ASN A 105 17.40 12.54 -9.41
C ASN A 105 16.86 13.75 -10.20
N THR A 106 16.18 13.53 -11.33
CA THR A 106 15.50 14.57 -12.09
C THR A 106 13.98 14.42 -11.93
N LYS A 107 13.23 15.51 -12.20
CA LYS A 107 11.77 15.54 -12.02
C LYS A 107 11.05 14.33 -12.63
N PHE A 108 11.48 13.87 -13.80
CA PHE A 108 10.86 12.73 -14.46
C PHE A 108 11.72 11.46 -14.40
N GLY A 109 13.02 11.55 -14.10
CA GLY A 109 13.91 10.39 -14.00
C GLY A 109 13.81 9.49 -15.24
N VAL A 110 13.38 8.24 -15.04
CA VAL A 110 13.16 7.26 -16.13
C VAL A 110 11.83 7.43 -16.89
N TYR A 111 10.93 8.28 -16.41
CA TYR A 111 9.58 8.44 -16.93
C TYR A 111 9.47 9.51 -18.02
N LYS A 112 8.39 9.43 -18.79
CA LYS A 112 7.97 10.48 -19.72
C LYS A 112 6.87 11.31 -19.08
N GLU A 113 6.88 12.61 -19.34
CA GLU A 113 5.77 13.48 -18.94
C GLU A 113 4.44 12.96 -19.50
N GLY A 114 3.44 12.84 -18.63
CA GLY A 114 2.11 12.35 -19.01
C GLY A 114 2.03 10.85 -19.32
N CYS A 115 2.95 10.01 -18.83
CA CYS A 115 2.89 8.56 -19.06
C CYS A 115 1.71 7.86 -18.37
N GLY A 116 1.08 8.49 -17.36
CA GLY A 116 0.02 7.88 -16.54
C GLY A 116 0.57 6.93 -15.48
N LEU A 117 -0.20 6.74 -14.40
CA LEU A 117 0.23 5.96 -13.23
C LEU A 117 0.39 4.46 -13.54
N ASP A 118 -0.34 3.93 -14.51
CA ASP A 118 -0.17 2.54 -14.96
C ASP A 118 1.23 2.26 -15.56
N ASN A 119 1.99 3.31 -15.89
CA ASN A 119 3.32 3.24 -16.48
C ASN A 119 4.44 3.74 -15.55
N VAL A 120 4.14 3.93 -14.26
CA VAL A 120 5.16 4.25 -13.25
C VAL A 120 5.42 3.06 -12.34
N LEU A 121 6.57 3.09 -11.68
CA LEU A 121 6.87 2.15 -10.60
C LEU A 121 6.67 2.88 -9.27
N MET A 122 5.75 2.38 -8.46
CA MET A 122 5.53 2.84 -7.09
C MET A 122 6.52 2.15 -6.15
N SER A 123 6.77 2.76 -4.99
CA SER A 123 7.38 2.08 -3.85
C SER A 123 6.56 0.84 -3.52
N TRP A 124 7.23 -0.31 -3.44
CA TRP A 124 6.57 -1.59 -3.19
C TRP A 124 5.86 -1.60 -1.83
N GLY A 125 4.65 -2.15 -1.80
CA GLY A 125 3.83 -2.24 -0.59
C GLY A 125 2.57 -3.08 -0.80
N HIS A 126 1.65 -3.00 0.16
CA HIS A 126 0.38 -3.72 0.18
C HIS A 126 -0.51 -3.40 -1.04
N ASP A 127 -0.51 -2.16 -1.53
CA ASP A 127 -1.27 -1.71 -2.71
C ASP A 127 -0.96 -2.54 -3.96
N ASP A 128 0.30 -2.48 -4.42
CA ASP A 128 0.76 -3.18 -5.62
C ASP A 128 0.61 -4.69 -5.48
N TYR A 129 0.90 -5.22 -4.30
CA TYR A 129 0.71 -6.64 -4.03
C TYR A 129 -0.76 -7.05 -4.15
N MET A 130 -1.68 -6.31 -3.53
CA MET A 130 -3.10 -6.65 -3.55
C MET A 130 -3.70 -6.48 -4.95
N TYR A 131 -3.26 -5.47 -5.71
CA TYR A 131 -3.58 -5.32 -7.12
C TYR A 131 -3.16 -6.56 -7.93
N LEU A 132 -1.92 -7.03 -7.76
CA LEU A 132 -1.42 -8.22 -8.46
C LEU A 132 -2.19 -9.49 -8.08
N VAL A 133 -2.52 -9.66 -6.80
CA VAL A 133 -3.35 -10.79 -6.31
C VAL A 133 -4.73 -10.77 -6.96
N ALA A 134 -5.41 -9.61 -6.98
CA ALA A 134 -6.73 -9.47 -7.58
C ALA A 134 -6.71 -9.70 -9.10
N LYS A 135 -5.63 -9.31 -9.78
CA LYS A 135 -5.46 -9.52 -11.22
C LYS A 135 -5.28 -10.99 -11.60
N GLU A 136 -4.56 -11.74 -10.76
CA GLU A 136 -4.27 -13.16 -10.99
C GLU A 136 -5.45 -14.07 -10.62
N ASN A 137 -6.18 -13.74 -9.55
CA ASN A 137 -7.29 -14.57 -9.05
C ASN A 137 -8.64 -14.11 -9.64
N LYS A 138 -9.02 -14.72 -10.77
CA LYS A 138 -10.28 -14.46 -11.50
C LYS A 138 -11.36 -15.52 -11.23
#